data_AF-A0A6M3JFM3-F1
#
_entry.id   AF-A0A6M3JFM3-F1
#
_cell.length_a   1.000
_cell.length_b   1.000
_cell.length_c   1.000
_cell.angle_alpha   90.00
_cell.angle_beta   90.00
_cell.angle_gamma   90.00
#
_symmetry.space_group_name_H-M   'P 1'
#
loop_
_entity.id
_entity.type
_entity.pdbx_description
1 polymer ?
#
loop_
_entity_poly.entity_id
_entity_poly.type
_entity_poly.pdbx_seq_one_letter_code
_entity_poly.pdbx_strand_id
1 'polypeptide(L)'
;MITQKIDEGKEEEAFELAKLKYPTIPEAVLHGFISYYIHKHALGSFCMACLENNLTEVFIKGDENSLKGLKEIVTFLYGDFPAYCWGSKEKVDKFLGGE
;
A
#
# COMPACT_ATOMS: atom_id res chain seq x y z
N MET A 1 4.93 16.14 -2.10
CA MET A 1 3.80 15.27 -1.67
C MET A 1 4.30 13.83 -1.58
N ILE A 2 3.70 12.97 -0.76
CA ILE A 2 4.21 11.58 -0.57
C ILE A 2 4.19 10.83 -1.89
N THR A 3 3.11 10.92 -2.67
CA THR A 3 2.98 10.32 -4.01
C THR A 3 4.12 10.69 -4.94
N GLN A 4 4.51 11.97 -4.96
CA GLN A 4 5.63 12.45 -5.78
C GLN A 4 6.96 11.79 -5.38
N LYS A 5 7.19 11.56 -4.08
CA LYS A 5 8.41 10.91 -3.61
C LYS A 5 8.45 9.43 -4.00
N ILE A 6 7.29 8.78 -3.95
CA ILE A 6 7.10 7.41 -4.44
C ILE A 6 7.39 7.35 -5.95
N ASP A 7 6.83 8.28 -6.74
CA ASP A 7 7.07 8.39 -8.19
C ASP A 7 8.54 8.67 -8.55
N GLU A 8 9.23 9.48 -7.74
CA GLU A 8 10.67 9.76 -7.87
C GLU A 8 11.56 8.57 -7.44
N GLY A 9 10.99 7.49 -6.91
CA GLY A 9 11.74 6.33 -6.39
C GLY A 9 12.51 6.61 -5.11
N LYS A 10 12.15 7.66 -4.36
CA LYS A 10 12.81 8.05 -3.10
C LYS A 10 12.17 7.32 -1.93
N GLU A 11 12.46 6.02 -1.84
CA GLU A 11 11.85 5.08 -0.89
C GLU A 11 11.89 5.58 0.56
N GLU A 12 13.07 5.91 1.08
CA GLU A 12 13.25 6.36 2.47
C GLU A 12 12.55 7.70 2.77
N GLU A 13 12.64 8.68 1.85
CA GLU A 13 11.95 9.97 2.02
C GLU A 13 10.42 9.80 2.01
N ALA A 14 9.91 8.94 1.11
CA ALA A 14 8.48 8.63 1.05
C ALA A 14 8.01 7.94 2.33
N PHE A 15 8.80 6.97 2.84
CA PHE A 15 8.50 6.23 4.05
C PHE A 15 8.45 7.14 5.27
N GLU A 16 9.47 7.96 5.52
CA GLU A 16 9.51 8.85 6.69
C GLU A 16 8.35 9.86 6.69
N LEU A 17 8.03 10.44 5.53
CA LEU A 17 6.90 11.36 5.39
C LEU A 17 5.56 10.64 5.63
N ALA A 18 5.40 9.43 5.10
CA ALA A 18 4.17 8.66 5.27
C ALA A 18 4.01 8.15 6.71
N LYS A 19 5.10 7.70 7.35
CA LYS A 19 5.12 7.27 8.76
C LYS A 19 4.73 8.40 9.69
N LEU A 20 5.22 9.62 9.43
CA LEU A 20 4.86 10.80 10.20
C LEU A 20 3.36 11.16 10.06
N LYS A 21 2.79 10.97 8.86
CA LYS A 21 1.39 11.31 8.58
C LYS A 21 0.40 10.21 9.01
N TYR A 22 0.83 8.95 8.97
CA TYR A 22 0.02 7.75 9.18
C TYR A 22 0.64 6.82 10.23
N PRO A 23 0.75 7.26 11.50
CA PRO A 23 1.52 6.57 12.54
C PRO A 23 0.89 5.25 13.01
N THR A 24 -0.36 4.96 12.67
CA THR A 24 -1.05 3.71 13.04
C THR A 24 -0.83 2.59 12.03
N ILE A 25 -0.35 2.91 10.82
CA ILE A 25 0.04 1.88 9.85
C ILE A 25 1.30 1.20 10.37
N PRO A 26 1.31 -0.14 10.51
CA PRO A 26 2.53 -0.85 10.86
C PRO A 26 3.65 -0.56 9.84
N GLU A 27 4.85 -0.27 10.32
CA GLU A 27 5.98 0.14 9.46
C GLU A 27 6.27 -0.86 8.34
N ALA A 28 6.17 -2.16 8.63
CA ALA A 28 6.36 -3.22 7.64
C ALA A 28 5.32 -3.19 6.51
N VAL A 29 4.07 -2.82 6.81
CA VAL A 29 3.00 -2.67 5.81
C VAL A 29 3.27 -1.45 4.95
N LEU A 30 3.66 -0.34 5.58
CA LEU A 30 3.95 0.91 4.87
C LEU A 30 5.17 0.77 3.94
N HIS A 31 6.27 0.20 4.42
CA HIS A 31 7.41 -0.16 3.59
C HIS A 31 6.97 -1.08 2.44
N GLY A 32 6.18 -2.12 2.74
CA GLY A 32 5.66 -3.03 1.73
C GLY A 32 4.96 -2.31 0.58
N PHE A 33 4.07 -1.36 0.86
CA PHE A 33 3.40 -0.59 -0.20
C PHE A 33 4.38 0.26 -1.03
N ILE A 34 5.31 0.95 -0.39
CA ILE A 34 6.30 1.76 -1.12
C ILE A 34 7.18 0.87 -1.99
N SER A 35 7.69 -0.24 -1.44
CA SER A 35 8.48 -1.22 -2.15
C SER A 35 7.72 -1.89 -3.31
N TYR A 36 6.42 -2.20 -3.13
CA TYR A 36 5.54 -2.70 -4.20
C TYR A 36 5.56 -1.79 -5.42
N TYR A 37 5.46 -0.48 -5.19
CA TYR A 37 5.42 0.48 -6.29
C TYR A 37 6.77 0.59 -7.02
N ILE A 38 7.85 0.70 -6.24
CA ILE A 38 9.21 0.95 -6.73
C ILE A 38 9.77 -0.29 -7.42
N HIS A 39 9.64 -1.46 -6.79
CA HIS A 39 10.28 -2.70 -7.23
C HIS A 39 9.37 -3.60 -8.08
N LYS A 40 8.10 -3.23 -8.26
CA LYS A 40 7.11 -3.96 -9.09
C LYS A 40 6.98 -5.44 -8.71
N HIS A 41 6.95 -5.77 -7.42
CA HIS A 41 6.73 -7.14 -6.95
C HIS A 41 5.43 -7.29 -6.17
N ALA A 42 4.90 -8.51 -6.12
CA ALA A 42 3.74 -8.81 -5.28
C ALA A 42 4.13 -8.83 -3.79
N LEU A 43 3.17 -8.48 -2.93
CA LEU A 43 3.33 -8.50 -1.48
C LEU A 43 2.62 -9.71 -0.85
N GLY A 44 2.70 -9.80 0.48
CA GLY A 44 1.91 -10.73 1.27
C GLY A 44 0.40 -10.53 1.08
N SER A 45 -0.37 -11.58 1.39
CA SER A 45 -1.79 -11.70 1.05
C SER A 45 -2.67 -10.60 1.64
N PHE A 46 -2.37 -10.09 2.84
CA PHE A 46 -3.06 -8.95 3.45
C PHE A 46 -2.84 -7.65 2.65
N CYS A 47 -1.58 -7.31 2.36
CA CYS A 47 -1.26 -6.10 1.59
C CYS A 47 -1.85 -6.17 0.18
N MET A 48 -1.80 -7.35 -0.45
CA MET A 48 -2.46 -7.57 -1.74
C MET A 48 -3.97 -7.34 -1.64
N ALA A 49 -4.65 -7.84 -0.61
CA ALA A 49 -6.09 -7.59 -0.43
C ALA A 49 -6.41 -6.09 -0.25
N CYS A 50 -5.56 -5.34 0.46
CA CYS A 50 -5.67 -3.89 0.57
C CYS A 50 -5.52 -3.19 -0.80
N LEU A 51 -4.48 -3.56 -1.56
CA LEU A 51 -4.22 -3.01 -2.90
C LEU A 51 -5.33 -3.35 -3.89
N GLU A 52 -5.90 -4.54 -3.82
CA GLU A 52 -7.02 -4.99 -4.66
C GLU A 52 -8.38 -4.41 -4.23
N ASN A 53 -8.42 -3.63 -3.15
CA ASN A 53 -9.64 -3.07 -2.54
C ASN A 53 -10.68 -4.16 -2.19
N ASN A 54 -10.20 -5.30 -1.69
CA ASN A 54 -11.04 -6.43 -1.30
C ASN A 54 -11.20 -6.48 0.22
N LEU A 55 -12.19 -5.75 0.73
CA LEU A 55 -12.42 -5.61 2.17
C LEU A 55 -12.68 -6.96 2.88
N THR A 56 -13.34 -7.90 2.21
CA THR A 56 -13.58 -9.24 2.75
C THR A 56 -12.26 -9.96 3.02
N GLU A 57 -11.35 -9.96 2.05
CA GLU A 57 -10.04 -10.61 2.19
C GLU A 57 -9.15 -9.88 3.20
N VAL A 58 -9.25 -8.55 3.31
CA VAL A 58 -8.54 -7.74 4.32
C VAL A 58 -8.88 -8.22 5.73
N PHE A 59 -10.17 -8.42 6.04
CA PHE A 59 -10.58 -8.89 7.36
C PHE A 59 -10.31 -10.37 7.62
N ILE A 60 -10.26 -11.21 6.58
CA ILE A 60 -9.92 -12.62 6.71
C ILE A 60 -8.42 -12.81 6.96
N LYS A 61 -7.57 -12.01 6.30
CA LYS A 61 -6.11 -12.19 6.29
C LYS A 61 -5.36 -11.29 7.27
N GLY A 62 -5.96 -10.19 7.72
CA GLY A 62 -5.33 -9.22 8.60
C GLY A 62 -5.18 -9.73 10.04
N ASP A 63 -3.98 -9.57 10.61
CA ASP A 63 -3.78 -9.69 12.05
C ASP A 63 -4.30 -8.45 12.80
N GLU A 64 -4.37 -8.53 14.13
CA GLU A 64 -4.91 -7.46 14.97
C GLU A 64 -4.18 -6.12 14.81
N ASN A 65 -2.85 -6.12 14.63
CA ASN A 65 -2.08 -4.89 14.47
C ASN A 65 -2.30 -4.26 13.09
N SER A 66 -2.32 -5.10 12.06
CA SER A 66 -2.63 -4.67 10.70
C SER A 66 -4.03 -4.07 10.59
N LEU A 67 -5.03 -4.68 11.24
CA LEU A 67 -6.40 -4.19 11.24
C LEU A 67 -6.59 -2.90 12.05
N LYS A 68 -5.82 -2.69 13.13
CA LYS A 68 -5.80 -1.41 13.87
C LYS A 68 -5.41 -0.23 12.96
N GLY A 69 -4.47 -0.45 12.04
CA GLY A 69 -4.02 0.56 11.08
C GLY A 69 -4.92 0.72 9.84
N LEU A 70 -5.97 -0.09 9.68
CA LEU A 70 -6.72 -0.20 8.42
C LEU A 70 -7.30 1.14 7.93
N LYS A 71 -7.81 1.98 8.85
CA LYS A 71 -8.35 3.30 8.48
C LYS A 71 -7.28 4.18 7.82
N GLU A 72 -6.09 4.20 8.37
CA GLU A 72 -4.98 4.98 7.81
C GLU A 72 -4.43 4.33 6.55
N ILE A 73 -4.38 3.00 6.46
CA ILE A 73 -4.04 2.28 5.22
C ILE A 73 -4.95 2.74 4.08
N VAL A 74 -6.26 2.74 4.29
CA VAL A 74 -7.22 3.21 3.27
C VAL A 74 -7.00 4.69 2.94
N THR A 75 -6.80 5.53 3.96
CA THR A 75 -6.56 6.97 3.76
C THR A 75 -5.28 7.25 2.98
N PHE A 76 -4.22 6.48 3.25
CA PHE A 76 -2.94 6.54 2.54
C PHE A 76 -3.11 6.12 1.08
N LEU A 77 -3.75 4.98 0.82
CA LEU A 77 -3.98 4.48 -0.54
C LEU A 77 -4.77 5.49 -1.38
N TYR A 78 -5.88 6.02 -0.86
CA TYR A 78 -6.72 6.99 -1.58
C TYR A 78 -6.09 8.38 -1.73
N GLY A 79 -5.28 8.81 -0.75
CA GLY A 79 -4.81 10.20 -0.67
C GLY A 79 -3.38 10.43 -1.15
N ASP A 80 -2.49 9.47 -0.96
CA ASP A 80 -1.03 9.65 -1.12
C ASP A 80 -0.35 8.54 -1.91
N PHE A 81 -1.07 7.49 -2.33
CA PHE A 81 -0.51 6.39 -3.11
C PHE A 81 -0.91 6.49 -4.60
N PRO A 82 -0.03 6.16 -5.57
CA PRO A 82 -0.31 6.32 -7.00
C PRO A 82 -1.54 5.52 -7.48
N ALA A 83 -2.64 6.20 -7.85
CA ALA A 83 -3.96 5.56 -8.07
C ALA A 83 -4.06 4.54 -9.22
N TYR A 84 -3.04 4.44 -10.07
CA TYR A 84 -3.02 3.54 -11.23
C TYR A 84 -2.47 2.14 -10.90
N CYS A 85 -1.87 1.95 -9.71
CA CYS A 85 -1.27 0.69 -9.28
C CYS A 85 -2.11 -0.10 -8.28
N TRP A 86 -3.31 0.38 -7.94
CA TRP A 86 -4.17 -0.25 -6.92
C TRP A 86 -5.65 0.10 -7.15
N GLY A 87 -6.54 -0.53 -6.39
CA GLY A 87 -7.98 -0.25 -6.33
C GLY A 87 -8.86 -1.35 -6.93
N SER A 88 -8.27 -2.30 -7.66
CA SER A 88 -8.91 -3.52 -8.13
C SER A 88 -7.84 -4.56 -8.46
N LYS A 89 -8.24 -5.84 -8.48
CA LYS A 89 -7.38 -6.93 -8.94
C LYS A 89 -6.79 -6.68 -10.32
N GLU A 90 -7.62 -6.26 -11.29
CA GLU A 90 -7.18 -5.96 -12.66
C GLU A 90 -6.10 -4.88 -12.71
N LYS A 91 -6.23 -3.80 -11.93
CA LYS A 91 -5.21 -2.74 -11.89
C LYS A 91 -3.90 -3.23 -11.29
N VAL A 92 -3.99 -4.02 -10.22
CA VAL A 92 -2.83 -4.59 -9.53
C VAL A 92 -2.10 -5.57 -10.45
N ASP A 93 -2.82 -6.47 -11.12
CA ASP A 93 -2.26 -7.43 -12.06
C ASP A 93 -1.58 -6.70 -13.23
N LYS A 94 -2.26 -5.72 -13.85
CA LYS A 94 -1.69 -4.89 -14.92
C LYS A 94 -0.43 -4.15 -14.49
N PHE A 95 -0.40 -3.63 -13.26
CA PHE A 95 0.75 -2.91 -12.74
C PHE A 95 1.96 -3.82 -12.50
N LEU A 96 1.73 -5.06 -12.08
CA LEU A 96 2.76 -6.07 -11.87
C LEU A 96 3.22 -6.76 -13.17
N GLY A 97 2.62 -6.40 -14.32
CA GLY A 97 2.92 -7.03 -15.61
C GLY A 97 2.24 -8.38 -15.81
N GLY A 98 1.18 -8.67 -15.06
CA GLY A 98 0.23 -9.73 -15.40
C GLY A 98 -0.54 -9.37 -16.67
N GLU A 99 -0.79 -10.37 -17.51
CA GLU A 99 -1.51 -10.25 -18.80
C GLU A 99 -2.97 -9.79 -18.64
#